data_AF-A0A9P8JT84-F1
#
_entry.id   AF-A0A9P8JT84-F1
#
_cell.length_a   1.000
_cell.length_b   1.000
_cell.length_c   1.000
_cell.angle_alpha   90.00
_cell.angle_beta   90.00
_cell.angle_gamma   90.00
#
_symmetry.space_group_name_H-M   'P 1'
#
loop_
_entity.id
_entity.type
_entity.pdbx_description
1 polymer ?
#
loop_
_entity_poly.entity_id
_entity_poly.type
_entity_poly.pdbx_seq_one_letter_code
_entity_poly.pdbx_strand_id
1 'polypeptide(L)'
;GTCNGLQHYAALGGDTAGARQVNLEPGDRPSDVYTAVAEGVKAEVEKDYAAGHPVATFLRGKITRKVVKQPVMTNVYGVTYFGAREQVKKQLEEIFPDIHRHDALDHLTLASYVAKKIFKSLGEMFKGAQAIQTWLGDCADRISTCVTPEQIASMQKDNSEGRSIILEKSATGKSKTKTGTAQRMEATKHLFRSSVIWTTPLRLPVVQPYRTSKRRQVKTNLQNIALQEPSAIDPVSKRKQLQGFPPNFIHSLDATHMMLSAIKCDENNIAFASIHDSFWTHACDINHLSVVLRDAFVAMHTEDVVGRLRQEFIARYKDCMYLAAVDIRTPVGKKILALQKSRPKATKKTKQLQPTLILQLLEEVERTRLLNSENPEEVAQGEEMVTSGSIFAAEADAEDALTVPTELVNARLGEIPEHSDVLGTSESGNDDLTEPVLSDHDDLDVTSDDKVAKAAEDAAIDMDEGEEHVPTIEDLKKKSAKSAKKAPVKKVYVWLPLKFPEVPEKGDFDVTRLKESQYFFH
;
A
#
# COMPACT_ATOMS: atom_id res chain seq x y z
N GLY A 1 18.37 -12.57 -10.66
CA GLY A 1 18.80 -11.16 -10.56
C GLY A 1 19.14 -10.81 -9.11
N THR A 2 19.68 -9.62 -8.84
CA THR A 2 20.09 -9.22 -7.47
C THR A 2 18.89 -8.81 -6.59
N CYS A 3 17.93 -8.10 -7.17
CA CYS A 3 16.62 -7.77 -6.60
C CYS A 3 15.68 -7.31 -7.73
N ASN A 4 14.92 -8.23 -8.32
CA ASN A 4 14.21 -7.95 -9.57
C ASN A 4 13.16 -6.83 -9.42
N GLY A 5 12.39 -6.84 -8.33
CA GLY A 5 11.43 -5.77 -8.05
C GLY A 5 12.04 -4.36 -7.98
N LEU A 6 13.23 -4.21 -7.36
CA LEU A 6 13.93 -2.91 -7.35
C LEU A 6 14.50 -2.56 -8.74
N GLN A 7 14.90 -3.54 -9.55
CA GLN A 7 15.32 -3.32 -10.93
C GLN A 7 14.16 -2.76 -11.76
N HIS A 8 12.97 -3.33 -11.67
CA HIS A 8 11.78 -2.80 -12.33
C HIS A 8 11.42 -1.39 -11.83
N TYR A 9 11.41 -1.17 -10.50
CA TYR A 9 11.14 0.16 -9.96
C TYR A 9 12.14 1.22 -10.39
N ALA A 10 13.44 0.91 -10.41
CA ALA A 10 14.46 1.84 -10.87
C ALA A 10 14.32 2.15 -12.37
N ALA A 11 13.96 1.15 -13.19
CA ALA A 11 13.72 1.34 -14.62
C ALA A 11 12.46 2.16 -14.92
N LEU A 12 11.38 1.97 -14.14
CA LEU A 12 10.15 2.75 -14.27
C LEU A 12 10.34 4.18 -13.75
N GLY A 13 10.96 4.34 -12.58
CA GLY A 13 11.17 5.62 -11.92
C GLY A 13 12.29 6.47 -12.51
N GLY A 14 13.20 5.87 -13.25
CA GLY A 14 14.36 6.57 -13.80
C GLY A 14 15.41 6.94 -12.73
N ASP A 15 15.47 6.19 -11.63
CA ASP A 15 16.33 6.50 -10.48
C ASP A 15 17.79 6.11 -10.76
N THR A 16 18.65 7.03 -11.22
CA THR A 16 20.07 6.73 -11.55
C THR A 16 20.86 6.17 -10.37
N ALA A 17 20.67 6.71 -9.16
CA ALA A 17 21.35 6.22 -7.96
C ALA A 17 20.89 4.80 -7.58
N GLY A 18 19.58 4.56 -7.62
CA GLY A 18 18.99 3.23 -7.39
C GLY A 18 19.43 2.23 -8.45
N ALA A 19 19.42 2.62 -9.73
CA ALA A 19 19.81 1.80 -10.88
C ALA A 19 21.24 1.25 -10.77
N ARG A 20 22.19 2.04 -10.25
CA ARG A 20 23.56 1.58 -9.94
C ARG A 20 23.57 0.48 -8.88
N GLN A 21 22.82 0.64 -7.80
CA GLN A 21 22.80 -0.31 -6.69
C GLN A 21 22.17 -1.66 -7.06
N VAL A 22 21.37 -1.70 -8.12
CA VAL A 22 20.70 -2.91 -8.63
C VAL A 22 21.25 -3.40 -9.96
N ASN A 23 22.46 -2.97 -10.33
CA ASN A 23 23.22 -3.43 -11.51
C ASN A 23 22.53 -3.15 -12.86
N LEU A 24 21.66 -2.15 -12.94
CA LEU A 24 21.13 -1.67 -14.22
C LEU A 24 22.14 -0.79 -14.97
N GLU A 25 22.98 -0.08 -14.22
CA GLU A 25 24.11 0.66 -14.77
C GLU A 25 25.34 -0.25 -14.89
N PRO A 26 26.10 -0.15 -16.00
CA PRO A 26 27.35 -0.90 -16.14
C PRO A 26 28.37 -0.46 -15.10
N GLY A 27 29.10 -1.41 -14.55
CA GLY A 27 30.17 -1.17 -13.59
C GLY A 27 31.16 -2.33 -13.55
N ASP A 28 32.36 -2.06 -13.06
CA ASP A 28 33.47 -3.03 -13.04
C ASP A 28 33.31 -4.14 -11.99
N ARG A 29 32.38 -3.97 -11.06
CA ARG A 29 32.06 -4.93 -9.99
C ARG A 29 30.56 -4.98 -9.73
N PRO A 30 30.03 -6.14 -9.32
CA PRO A 30 28.62 -6.24 -8.95
C PRO A 30 28.34 -5.36 -7.73
N SER A 31 27.33 -4.52 -7.84
CA SER A 31 26.76 -3.77 -6.74
C SER A 31 25.75 -4.64 -5.98
N ASP A 32 25.61 -4.36 -4.69
CA ASP A 32 24.75 -5.11 -3.79
C ASP A 32 23.90 -4.14 -2.97
N VAL A 33 22.67 -3.91 -3.44
CA VAL A 33 21.71 -2.99 -2.80
C VAL A 33 21.52 -3.25 -1.31
N TYR A 34 21.58 -4.51 -0.87
CA TYR A 34 21.42 -4.84 0.55
C TYR A 34 22.61 -4.34 1.39
N THR A 35 23.81 -4.40 0.84
CA THR A 35 25.01 -3.83 1.48
C THR A 35 24.94 -2.31 1.50
N ALA A 36 24.53 -1.68 0.41
CA ALA A 36 24.36 -0.22 0.35
C ALA A 36 23.33 0.29 1.37
N VAL A 37 22.18 -0.38 1.50
CA VAL A 37 21.18 -0.06 2.54
C VAL A 37 21.76 -0.29 3.93
N ALA A 38 22.49 -1.40 4.16
CA ALA A 38 23.10 -1.67 5.44
C ALA A 38 24.15 -0.61 5.83
N GLU A 39 24.94 -0.12 4.88
CA GLU A 39 25.88 0.99 5.08
C GLU A 39 25.15 2.31 5.36
N GLY A 40 24.07 2.61 4.65
CA GLY A 40 23.21 3.77 4.94
C GLY A 40 22.63 3.72 6.35
N VAL A 41 22.15 2.55 6.79
CA VAL A 41 21.66 2.33 8.15
C VAL A 41 22.79 2.52 9.17
N LYS A 42 23.97 1.95 8.93
CA LYS A 42 25.15 2.12 9.82
C LYS A 42 25.54 3.59 9.96
N ALA A 43 25.58 4.34 8.87
CA ALA A 43 25.90 5.76 8.89
C ALA A 43 24.89 6.57 9.74
N GLU A 44 23.60 6.23 9.66
CA GLU A 44 22.57 6.83 10.50
C GLU A 44 22.67 6.42 11.98
N VAL A 45 23.06 5.16 12.26
CA VAL A 45 23.32 4.69 13.63
C VAL A 45 24.52 5.43 14.24
N GLU A 46 25.61 5.65 13.48
CA GLU A 46 26.76 6.42 13.98
C GLU A 46 26.39 7.89 14.28
N LYS A 47 25.53 8.51 13.47
CA LYS A 47 25.01 9.86 13.76
C LYS A 47 24.19 9.90 15.05
N ASP A 48 23.29 8.95 15.23
CA ASP A 48 22.45 8.89 16.44
C ASP A 48 23.26 8.48 17.68
N TYR A 49 24.31 7.68 17.51
CA TYR A 49 25.29 7.37 18.55
C TYR A 49 26.04 8.63 19.01
N ALA A 50 26.51 9.47 18.07
CA ALA A 50 27.11 10.76 18.41
C ALA A 50 26.14 11.70 19.14
N ALA A 51 24.83 11.54 18.92
CA ALA A 51 23.77 12.25 19.63
C ALA A 51 23.38 11.62 20.99
N GLY A 52 24.02 10.51 21.40
CA GLY A 52 23.76 9.83 22.67
C GLY A 52 22.50 8.96 22.69
N HIS A 53 22.00 8.49 21.54
CA HIS A 53 20.80 7.66 21.49
C HIS A 53 21.06 6.23 22.01
N PRO A 54 20.34 5.74 23.04
CA PRO A 54 20.67 4.49 23.74
C PRO A 54 20.60 3.24 22.83
N VAL A 55 19.62 3.19 21.93
CA VAL A 55 19.48 2.09 20.94
C VAL A 55 20.65 2.08 19.94
N ALA A 56 21.13 3.27 19.55
CA ALA A 56 22.21 3.39 18.57
C ALA A 56 23.54 2.93 19.17
N THR A 57 23.79 3.27 20.43
CA THR A 57 24.94 2.75 21.21
C THR A 57 24.98 1.23 21.23
N PHE A 58 23.84 0.57 21.44
CA PHE A 58 23.78 -0.88 21.48
C PHE A 58 24.01 -1.53 20.12
N LEU A 59 23.43 -0.97 19.05
CA LEU A 59 23.47 -1.53 17.69
C LEU A 59 24.72 -1.15 16.90
N ARG A 60 25.58 -0.29 17.46
CA ARG A 60 26.81 0.18 16.83
C ARG A 60 27.70 -0.99 16.42
N GLY A 61 28.10 -1.03 15.14
CA GLY A 61 28.94 -2.10 14.59
C GLY A 61 28.26 -3.48 14.46
N LYS A 62 27.00 -3.62 14.89
CA LYS A 62 26.29 -4.91 14.97
C LYS A 62 25.30 -5.16 13.82
N ILE A 63 25.07 -4.16 12.97
CA ILE A 63 24.16 -4.26 11.83
C ILE A 63 24.86 -4.94 10.67
N THR A 64 24.29 -6.03 10.17
CA THR A 64 24.82 -6.79 9.04
C THR A 64 23.86 -6.78 7.85
N ARG A 65 24.37 -7.16 6.67
CA ARG A 65 23.57 -7.36 5.46
C ARG A 65 22.39 -8.32 5.70
N LYS A 66 22.57 -9.38 6.52
CA LYS A 66 21.54 -10.39 6.80
C LYS A 66 20.28 -9.76 7.40
N VAL A 67 20.45 -8.85 8.35
CA VAL A 67 19.34 -8.14 9.03
C VAL A 67 18.51 -7.28 8.07
N VAL A 68 19.17 -6.71 7.07
CA VAL A 68 18.57 -5.74 6.14
C VAL A 68 17.98 -6.42 4.90
N LYS A 69 18.52 -7.58 4.49
CA LYS A 69 18.16 -8.28 3.25
C LYS A 69 16.65 -8.54 3.15
N GLN A 70 16.07 -9.21 4.13
CA GLN A 70 14.66 -9.63 4.07
C GLN A 70 13.66 -8.45 4.07
N PRO A 71 13.80 -7.43 4.93
CA PRO A 71 12.98 -6.22 4.85
C PRO A 71 13.09 -5.49 3.51
N VAL A 72 14.30 -5.36 2.95
CA VAL A 72 14.49 -4.70 1.64
C VAL A 72 13.84 -5.50 0.51
N MET A 73 13.99 -6.83 0.50
CA MET A 73 13.38 -7.70 -0.51
C MET A 73 11.86 -7.66 -0.47
N THR A 74 11.25 -7.62 0.72
CA THR A 74 9.79 -7.71 0.84
C THR A 74 9.09 -6.36 0.73
N ASN A 75 9.80 -5.24 0.92
CA ASN A 75 9.22 -3.88 0.80
C ASN A 75 8.83 -3.52 -0.63
N VAL A 76 9.63 -3.91 -1.63
CA VAL A 76 9.20 -3.75 -3.03
C VAL A 76 7.92 -4.50 -3.36
N TYR A 77 7.62 -5.55 -2.59
CA TYR A 77 6.42 -6.37 -2.72
C TYR A 77 5.33 -6.02 -1.68
N GLY A 78 5.36 -4.81 -1.13
CA GLY A 78 4.27 -4.29 -0.30
C GLY A 78 4.28 -4.73 1.16
N VAL A 79 5.44 -5.17 1.69
CA VAL A 79 5.56 -5.35 3.15
C VAL A 79 5.31 -4.02 3.85
N THR A 80 4.49 -4.06 4.91
CA THR A 80 4.27 -2.87 5.72
C THR A 80 5.42 -2.65 6.69
N TYR A 81 5.54 -1.43 7.25
CA TYR A 81 6.49 -1.14 8.33
C TYR A 81 6.41 -2.16 9.48
N PHE A 82 5.20 -2.58 9.86
CA PHE A 82 5.00 -3.57 10.92
C PHE A 82 5.53 -4.95 10.53
N GLY A 83 5.30 -5.37 9.28
CA GLY A 83 5.86 -6.63 8.76
C GLY A 83 7.39 -6.59 8.66
N ALA A 84 7.96 -5.49 8.18
CA ALA A 84 9.41 -5.29 8.14
C ALA A 84 10.02 -5.31 9.55
N ARG A 85 9.37 -4.66 10.52
CA ARG A 85 9.79 -4.70 11.93
C ARG A 85 9.82 -6.13 12.46
N GLU A 86 8.81 -6.95 12.18
CA GLU A 86 8.79 -8.33 12.64
C GLU A 86 9.90 -9.18 11.98
N GLN A 87 10.18 -8.95 10.69
CA GLN A 87 11.29 -9.60 10.01
C GLN A 87 12.65 -9.22 10.63
N VAL A 88 12.87 -7.93 10.90
CA VAL A 88 14.08 -7.45 11.58
C VAL A 88 14.17 -8.07 12.98
N LYS A 89 13.05 -8.13 13.72
CA LYS A 89 13.00 -8.70 15.07
C LYS A 89 13.46 -10.15 15.08
N LYS A 90 12.95 -11.00 14.16
CA LYS A 90 13.40 -12.40 14.02
C LYS A 90 14.90 -12.50 13.76
N GLN A 91 15.44 -11.65 12.87
CA GLN A 91 16.88 -11.63 12.60
C GLN A 91 17.70 -11.16 13.81
N LEU A 92 17.19 -10.22 14.60
CA LEU A 92 17.86 -9.75 15.82
C LEU A 92 17.78 -10.76 16.96
N GLU A 93 16.70 -11.54 17.05
CA GLU A 93 16.55 -12.65 18.01
C GLU A 93 17.58 -13.75 17.75
N GLU A 94 17.87 -14.07 16.49
CA GLU A 94 18.94 -15.01 16.12
C GLU A 94 20.35 -14.51 16.46
N ILE A 95 20.60 -13.21 16.31
CA ILE A 95 21.94 -12.61 16.51
C ILE A 95 22.19 -12.31 18.00
N PHE A 96 21.14 -11.95 18.75
CA PHE A 96 21.18 -11.60 20.16
C PHE A 96 20.16 -12.43 20.95
N PRO A 97 20.43 -13.73 21.18
CA PRO A 97 19.51 -14.60 21.90
C PRO A 97 19.36 -14.24 23.39
N ASP A 98 20.35 -13.54 23.96
CA ASP A 98 20.43 -13.20 25.39
C ASP A 98 19.57 -11.99 25.78
N ILE A 99 18.95 -11.29 24.82
CA ILE A 99 18.01 -10.20 25.11
C ILE A 99 16.63 -10.82 25.38
N HIS A 100 15.92 -10.34 26.38
CA HIS A 100 14.61 -10.87 26.75
C HIS A 100 13.49 -9.84 26.54
N ARG A 101 12.28 -10.34 26.26
CA ARG A 101 11.05 -9.53 26.39
C ARG A 101 11.04 -9.02 27.84
N HIS A 102 11.08 -7.70 28.03
CA HIS A 102 11.15 -6.95 29.31
C HIS A 102 12.50 -6.32 29.67
N ASP A 103 13.55 -6.51 28.88
CA ASP A 103 14.75 -5.70 29.02
C ASP A 103 14.47 -4.23 28.64
N ALA A 104 15.26 -3.30 29.19
CA ALA A 104 15.19 -1.87 28.85
C ALA A 104 15.38 -1.61 27.33
N LEU A 105 16.02 -2.55 26.63
CA LEU A 105 16.18 -2.60 25.18
C LEU A 105 15.69 -3.96 24.67
N ASP A 106 14.37 -4.11 24.54
CA ASP A 106 13.81 -5.32 23.95
C ASP A 106 14.03 -5.41 22.43
N HIS A 107 13.94 -6.62 21.85
CA HIS A 107 14.10 -6.81 20.41
C HIS A 107 13.11 -5.99 19.58
N LEU A 108 11.93 -5.67 20.13
CA LEU A 108 10.93 -4.88 19.43
C LEU A 108 11.35 -3.41 19.27
N THR A 109 11.98 -2.84 20.29
CA THR A 109 12.52 -1.47 20.26
C THR A 109 13.71 -1.39 19.30
N LEU A 110 14.62 -2.37 19.37
CA LEU A 110 15.75 -2.48 18.44
C LEU A 110 15.27 -2.63 16.99
N ALA A 111 14.32 -3.53 16.76
CA ALA A 111 13.77 -3.78 15.43
C ALA A 111 13.00 -2.58 14.87
N SER A 112 12.24 -1.88 15.70
CA SER A 112 11.54 -0.65 15.31
C SER A 112 12.53 0.41 14.83
N TYR A 113 13.60 0.64 15.59
CA TYR A 113 14.64 1.60 15.25
C TYR A 113 15.33 1.25 13.92
N VAL A 114 15.76 -0.01 13.76
CA VAL A 114 16.42 -0.48 12.53
C VAL A 114 15.47 -0.40 11.33
N ALA A 115 14.21 -0.84 11.47
CA ALA A 115 13.22 -0.77 10.39
C ALA A 115 12.99 0.68 9.92
N LYS A 116 12.90 1.65 10.83
CA LYS A 116 12.79 3.08 10.46
C LYS A 116 13.98 3.53 9.62
N LYS A 117 15.19 3.18 10.01
CA LYS A 117 16.41 3.57 9.28
C LYS A 117 16.52 2.87 7.92
N ILE A 118 16.09 1.61 7.80
CA ILE A 118 16.00 0.90 6.51
C ILE A 118 15.05 1.64 5.56
N PHE A 119 13.85 2.01 6.03
CA PHE A 119 12.88 2.73 5.23
C PHE A 119 13.41 4.10 4.81
N LYS A 120 14.02 4.86 5.71
CA LYS A 120 14.67 6.13 5.37
C LYS A 120 15.72 5.97 4.27
N SER A 121 16.59 4.96 4.38
CA SER A 121 17.64 4.71 3.38
C SER A 121 17.06 4.33 2.01
N LEU A 122 16.02 3.47 1.97
CA LEU A 122 15.29 3.16 0.73
C LEU A 122 14.57 4.39 0.16
N GLY A 123 13.99 5.21 1.04
CA GLY A 123 13.59 6.62 0.90
C GLY A 123 14.44 7.40 -0.09
N GLU A 124 15.70 7.52 0.29
CA GLU A 124 16.66 8.42 -0.35
C GLU A 124 17.17 7.86 -1.68
N MET A 125 17.23 6.53 -1.84
CA MET A 125 17.80 5.87 -3.03
C MET A 125 16.80 5.68 -4.19
N PHE A 126 15.51 5.54 -3.92
CA PHE A 126 14.49 5.17 -4.90
C PHE A 126 13.30 6.15 -4.87
N LYS A 127 13.56 7.43 -5.16
CA LYS A 127 12.54 8.49 -5.10
C LYS A 127 11.50 8.36 -6.21
N GLY A 128 11.94 8.07 -7.44
CA GLY A 128 11.07 7.82 -8.58
C GLY A 128 10.17 6.61 -8.34
N ALA A 129 10.73 5.52 -7.79
CA ALA A 129 9.95 4.36 -7.37
C ALA A 129 8.86 4.70 -6.35
N GLN A 130 9.15 5.56 -5.37
CA GLN A 130 8.18 6.00 -4.36
C GLN A 130 7.07 6.86 -4.94
N ALA A 131 7.43 7.75 -5.87
CA ALA A 131 6.44 8.53 -6.60
C ALA A 131 5.49 7.60 -7.39
N ILE A 132 6.02 6.56 -8.04
CA ILE A 132 5.21 5.58 -8.76
C ILE A 132 4.32 4.77 -7.81
N GLN A 133 4.84 4.27 -6.68
CA GLN A 133 4.01 3.55 -5.71
C GLN A 133 2.89 4.41 -5.13
N THR A 134 3.19 5.69 -4.87
CA THR A 134 2.21 6.67 -4.42
C THR A 134 1.12 6.85 -5.47
N TRP A 135 1.52 7.07 -6.72
CA TRP A 135 0.61 7.20 -7.86
C TRP A 135 -0.26 5.95 -8.08
N LEU A 136 0.32 4.75 -8.00
CA LEU A 136 -0.42 3.48 -8.07
C LEU A 136 -1.45 3.39 -6.94
N GLY A 137 -1.05 3.74 -5.71
CA GLY A 137 -1.93 3.77 -4.55
C GLY A 137 -3.11 4.73 -4.71
N ASP A 138 -2.88 5.92 -5.24
CA ASP A 138 -3.92 6.92 -5.49
C ASP A 138 -4.87 6.47 -6.61
N CYS A 139 -4.35 5.85 -7.67
CA CYS A 139 -5.17 5.23 -8.71
C CYS A 139 -6.07 4.12 -8.12
N ALA A 140 -5.50 3.22 -7.30
CA ALA A 140 -6.26 2.16 -6.65
C ALA A 140 -7.32 2.70 -5.69
N ASP A 141 -7.04 3.80 -4.97
CA ASP A 141 -8.00 4.49 -4.11
C ASP A 141 -9.21 4.98 -4.89
N ARG A 142 -8.95 5.71 -5.98
CA ARG A 142 -10.02 6.26 -6.83
C ARG A 142 -10.84 5.14 -7.49
N ILE A 143 -10.20 4.08 -7.96
CA ILE A 143 -10.89 2.90 -8.55
C ILE A 143 -11.73 2.18 -7.49
N SER A 144 -11.17 1.91 -6.31
CA SER A 144 -11.85 1.15 -5.25
C SER A 144 -13.03 1.88 -4.62
N THR A 145 -13.15 3.19 -4.88
CA THR A 145 -14.24 4.05 -4.40
C THR A 145 -15.11 4.57 -5.55
N CYS A 146 -15.00 3.99 -6.75
CA CYS A 146 -15.82 4.36 -7.89
C CYS A 146 -17.10 3.53 -8.05
N VAL A 147 -18.05 4.12 -8.75
CA VAL A 147 -19.33 3.53 -9.17
C VAL A 147 -19.45 3.70 -10.67
N THR A 148 -19.79 2.62 -11.37
CA THR A 148 -19.86 2.60 -12.84
C THR A 148 -21.13 3.29 -13.37
N PRO A 149 -21.14 3.76 -14.64
CA PRO A 149 -22.32 4.33 -15.28
C PRO A 149 -23.54 3.39 -15.24
N GLU A 150 -23.33 2.09 -15.43
CA GLU A 150 -24.40 1.08 -15.36
C GLU A 150 -25.01 0.98 -13.96
N GLN A 151 -24.16 1.03 -12.92
CA GLN A 151 -24.62 1.06 -11.54
C GLN A 151 -25.40 2.34 -11.26
N ILE A 152 -24.94 3.50 -11.76
CA ILE A 152 -25.62 4.79 -11.61
C ILE A 152 -26.98 4.76 -12.29
N ALA A 153 -27.09 4.24 -13.52
CA ALA A 153 -28.34 4.12 -14.26
C ALA A 153 -29.36 3.22 -13.52
N SER A 154 -28.88 2.11 -12.94
CA SER A 154 -29.72 1.27 -12.07
C SER A 154 -30.22 2.04 -10.84
N MET A 155 -29.35 2.83 -10.20
CA MET A 155 -29.72 3.64 -9.04
C MET A 155 -30.71 4.75 -9.39
N GLN A 156 -30.58 5.39 -10.56
CA GLN A 156 -31.54 6.37 -11.06
C GLN A 156 -32.92 5.75 -11.27
N LYS A 157 -32.95 4.56 -11.90
CA LYS A 157 -34.19 3.81 -12.12
C LYS A 157 -34.85 3.43 -10.79
N ASP A 158 -34.10 2.84 -9.86
CA ASP A 158 -34.63 2.46 -8.54
C ASP A 158 -35.14 3.67 -7.75
N ASN A 159 -34.45 4.81 -7.84
CA ASN A 159 -34.90 6.05 -7.22
C ASN A 159 -36.19 6.60 -7.85
N SER A 160 -36.33 6.53 -9.18
CA SER A 160 -37.55 6.95 -9.90
C SER A 160 -38.75 6.03 -9.60
N GLU A 161 -38.50 4.74 -9.42
CA GLU A 161 -39.51 3.72 -9.09
C GLU A 161 -39.82 3.65 -7.59
N GLY A 162 -39.19 4.49 -6.77
CA GLY A 162 -39.39 4.51 -5.31
C GLY A 162 -38.93 3.23 -4.61
N ARG A 163 -37.94 2.51 -5.16
CA ARG A 163 -37.30 1.34 -4.54
C ARG A 163 -36.08 1.76 -3.72
N SER A 164 -35.94 1.24 -2.50
CA SER A 164 -34.74 1.45 -1.69
C SER A 164 -33.54 0.73 -2.33
N ILE A 165 -32.43 1.45 -2.58
CA ILE A 165 -31.18 0.86 -3.07
C ILE A 165 -30.47 0.09 -1.94
N ILE A 166 -30.75 0.45 -0.67
CA ILE A 166 -30.26 -0.31 0.48
C ILE A 166 -31.17 -1.52 0.71
N LEU A 167 -30.57 -2.72 0.67
CA LEU A 167 -31.18 -3.93 1.20
C LEU A 167 -31.48 -3.74 2.70
N GLU A 168 -32.75 -3.76 3.09
CA GLU A 168 -33.24 -3.52 4.47
C GLU A 168 -32.65 -4.47 5.56
N LYS A 169 -31.80 -5.43 5.21
CA LYS A 169 -31.23 -6.43 6.14
C LYS A 169 -29.87 -6.04 6.71
N SER A 170 -29.82 -4.98 7.51
CA SER A 170 -28.73 -4.81 8.51
C SER A 170 -29.19 -4.25 9.86
N ALA A 171 -30.51 -4.16 10.09
CA ALA A 171 -31.08 -3.66 11.35
C ALA A 171 -31.18 -4.73 12.46
N THR A 172 -30.52 -5.88 12.33
CA THR A 172 -30.40 -6.87 13.41
C THR A 172 -29.03 -6.76 14.07
N GLY A 173 -28.91 -5.84 15.03
CA GLY A 173 -27.74 -5.70 15.89
C GLY A 173 -27.52 -4.27 16.35
N LYS A 174 -28.09 -3.89 17.50
CA LYS A 174 -27.80 -2.62 18.18
C LYS A 174 -26.32 -2.59 18.61
N SER A 175 -25.43 -2.05 17.78
CA SER A 175 -24.13 -1.55 18.25
C SER A 175 -24.23 -0.02 18.38
N LYS A 176 -24.42 0.45 19.62
CA LYS A 176 -24.63 1.87 19.97
C LYS A 176 -23.34 2.73 19.97
N THR A 177 -22.22 2.23 19.44
CA THR A 177 -20.90 2.86 19.64
C THR A 177 -20.26 3.52 18.42
N LYS A 178 -20.87 3.46 17.21
CA LYS A 178 -20.28 4.07 16.00
C LYS A 178 -20.84 5.49 15.74
N THR A 179 -19.95 6.44 15.42
CA THR A 179 -20.29 7.82 15.02
C THR A 179 -21.13 7.85 13.73
N GLY A 180 -21.97 8.87 13.55
CA GLY A 180 -22.91 8.95 12.41
C GLY A 180 -22.26 8.93 11.02
N THR A 181 -21.01 9.36 10.89
CA THR A 181 -20.22 9.27 9.65
C THR A 181 -19.84 7.82 9.32
N ALA A 182 -19.47 7.02 10.32
CA ALA A 182 -19.09 5.62 10.13
C ALA A 182 -20.30 4.75 9.73
N GLN A 183 -21.49 5.03 10.26
CA GLN A 183 -22.73 4.35 9.82
C GLN A 183 -23.09 4.67 8.37
N ARG A 184 -22.86 5.91 7.90
CA ARG A 184 -23.12 6.30 6.50
C ARG A 184 -22.16 5.62 5.51
N MET A 185 -20.88 5.48 5.87
CA MET A 185 -19.91 4.77 5.04
C MET A 185 -20.17 3.26 4.96
N GLU A 186 -20.61 2.64 6.04
CA GLU A 186 -20.98 1.21 6.03
C GLU A 186 -22.16 0.97 5.08
N ALA A 187 -23.11 1.90 5.05
CA ALA A 187 -24.24 1.87 4.13
C ALA A 187 -23.85 2.12 2.67
N THR A 188 -22.66 2.63 2.34
CA THR A 188 -22.22 2.85 0.95
C THR A 188 -21.17 1.85 0.50
N LYS A 189 -20.61 1.07 1.43
CA LYS A 189 -19.57 0.08 1.16
C LYS A 189 -19.98 -0.99 0.14
N HIS A 190 -21.28 -1.31 0.04
CA HIS A 190 -21.80 -2.29 -0.91
C HIS A 190 -21.91 -1.78 -2.36
N LEU A 191 -21.75 -0.47 -2.57
CA LEU A 191 -21.80 0.17 -3.89
C LEU A 191 -20.48 -0.05 -4.66
N PHE A 192 -19.36 -0.10 -3.94
CA PHE A 192 -18.03 -0.19 -4.52
C PHE A 192 -17.69 -1.63 -4.94
N ARG A 193 -17.84 -1.92 -6.24
CA ARG A 193 -17.59 -3.25 -6.82
C ARG A 193 -16.47 -3.26 -7.85
N SER A 194 -15.96 -2.08 -8.22
CA SER A 194 -14.88 -1.91 -9.18
C SER A 194 -13.54 -2.33 -8.58
N SER A 195 -12.93 -3.36 -9.16
CA SER A 195 -11.57 -3.80 -8.84
C SER A 195 -10.55 -3.12 -9.74
N VAL A 196 -9.29 -3.08 -9.32
CA VAL A 196 -8.19 -2.66 -10.19
C VAL A 196 -7.93 -3.74 -11.23
N ILE A 197 -7.89 -3.33 -12.49
CA ILE A 197 -7.65 -4.20 -13.65
C ILE A 197 -6.65 -3.47 -14.55
N TRP A 198 -5.62 -4.16 -15.02
CA TRP A 198 -4.68 -3.64 -16.02
C TRP A 198 -4.30 -4.74 -17.02
N THR A 199 -3.61 -4.35 -18.08
CA THR A 199 -3.11 -5.29 -19.09
C THR A 199 -1.58 -5.25 -19.09
N THR A 200 -0.94 -6.42 -19.06
CA THR A 200 0.53 -6.49 -19.15
C THR A 200 1.02 -6.11 -20.55
N PRO A 201 2.32 -5.80 -20.76
CA PRO A 201 2.87 -5.57 -22.09
C PRO A 201 2.64 -6.75 -23.07
N LEU A 202 2.51 -7.98 -22.56
CA LEU A 202 2.14 -9.18 -23.33
C LEU A 202 0.64 -9.32 -23.63
N ARG A 203 -0.17 -8.29 -23.35
CA ARG A 203 -1.62 -8.27 -23.55
C ARG A 203 -2.40 -9.23 -22.65
N LEU A 204 -1.81 -9.68 -21.55
CA LEU A 204 -2.52 -10.49 -20.56
C LEU A 204 -3.31 -9.58 -19.61
N PRO A 205 -4.65 -9.72 -19.49
CA PRO A 205 -5.42 -8.96 -18.52
C PRO A 205 -5.20 -9.50 -17.10
N VAL A 206 -4.92 -8.61 -16.17
CA VAL A 206 -4.72 -8.91 -14.74
C VAL A 206 -5.81 -8.22 -13.93
N VAL A 207 -6.50 -8.99 -13.08
CA VAL A 207 -7.62 -8.52 -12.25
C VAL A 207 -7.30 -8.80 -10.78
N GLN A 208 -7.38 -7.79 -9.91
CA GLN A 208 -7.21 -8.01 -8.48
C GLN A 208 -8.48 -8.61 -7.84
N PRO A 209 -8.43 -9.84 -7.30
CA PRO A 209 -9.62 -10.53 -6.80
C PRO A 209 -10.02 -10.11 -5.37
N TYR A 210 -9.44 -9.04 -4.83
CA TYR A 210 -9.65 -8.67 -3.42
C TYR A 210 -11.05 -8.12 -3.16
N ARG A 211 -11.94 -9.00 -2.70
CA ARG A 211 -13.34 -8.70 -2.35
C ARG A 211 -13.65 -9.05 -0.90
N THR A 212 -14.69 -8.41 -0.37
CA THR A 212 -15.21 -8.64 0.97
C THR A 212 -16.48 -9.49 0.88
N SER A 213 -16.31 -10.81 0.87
CA SER A 213 -17.43 -11.75 0.78
C SER A 213 -17.96 -12.11 2.15
N LYS A 214 -19.28 -12.27 2.26
CA LYS A 214 -19.91 -12.64 3.53
C LYS A 214 -19.76 -14.15 3.77
N ARG A 215 -19.24 -14.52 4.95
CA ARG A 215 -19.26 -15.90 5.41
C ARG A 215 -20.71 -16.32 5.68
N ARG A 216 -21.10 -17.49 5.17
CA ARG A 216 -22.40 -18.11 5.42
C ARG A 216 -22.19 -19.36 6.26
N GLN A 217 -22.96 -19.51 7.33
CA GLN A 217 -22.99 -20.76 8.09
C GLN A 217 -23.92 -21.74 7.39
N VAL A 218 -23.36 -22.85 6.92
CA VAL A 218 -24.07 -23.95 6.30
C VAL A 218 -24.17 -25.07 7.34
N LYS A 219 -25.40 -25.36 7.77
CA LYS A 219 -25.66 -26.50 8.66
C LYS A 219 -25.55 -27.79 7.86
N THR A 220 -24.62 -28.64 8.24
CA THR A 220 -24.49 -30.01 7.73
C THR A 220 -25.00 -31.01 8.77
N ASN A 221 -25.04 -32.29 8.42
CA ASN A 221 -25.43 -33.35 9.36
C ASN A 221 -24.43 -33.51 10.53
N LEU A 222 -23.16 -33.14 10.34
CA LEU A 222 -22.11 -33.28 11.37
C LEU A 222 -21.92 -31.99 12.17
N GLN A 223 -21.87 -30.84 11.49
CA GLN A 223 -21.58 -29.56 12.13
C GLN A 223 -22.03 -28.36 11.27
N ASN A 224 -22.00 -27.17 11.86
CA ASN A 224 -22.19 -25.93 11.12
C ASN A 224 -20.84 -25.49 10.54
N ILE A 225 -20.72 -25.46 9.23
CA ILE A 225 -19.50 -25.03 8.53
C ILE A 225 -19.67 -23.58 8.10
N ALA A 226 -18.72 -22.72 8.44
CA ALA A 226 -18.71 -21.33 7.99
C ALA A 226 -17.95 -21.22 6.65
N LEU A 227 -18.68 -21.29 5.54
CA LEU A 227 -18.15 -21.20 4.18
C LEU A 227 -18.16 -19.75 3.67
N GLN A 228 -17.24 -19.45 2.78
CA GLN A 228 -17.19 -18.19 2.05
C GLN A 228 -17.18 -18.51 0.56
N GLU A 229 -18.12 -17.94 -0.18
CA GLU A 229 -18.19 -18.07 -1.63
C GLU A 229 -18.00 -16.67 -2.23
N PRO A 230 -16.80 -16.32 -2.68
CA PRO A 230 -16.55 -15.04 -3.30
C PRO A 230 -17.28 -14.90 -4.63
N SER A 231 -17.96 -13.77 -4.81
CA SER A 231 -18.69 -13.46 -6.05
C SER A 231 -18.20 -12.17 -6.69
N ALA A 232 -18.32 -12.08 -8.02
CA ALA A 232 -18.00 -10.88 -8.80
C ALA A 232 -18.90 -9.66 -8.48
N ILE A 233 -19.99 -9.85 -7.71
CA ILE A 233 -20.84 -8.75 -7.23
C ILE A 233 -20.48 -8.30 -5.81
N ASP A 234 -19.59 -9.01 -5.10
CA ASP A 234 -19.19 -8.65 -3.75
C ASP A 234 -18.42 -7.33 -3.75
N PRO A 235 -18.60 -6.48 -2.73
CA PRO A 235 -17.87 -5.23 -2.65
C PRO A 235 -16.36 -5.47 -2.54
N VAL A 236 -15.58 -4.59 -3.15
CA VAL A 236 -14.12 -4.70 -3.11
C VAL A 236 -13.58 -4.38 -1.73
N SER A 237 -12.49 -5.05 -1.35
CA SER A 237 -11.76 -4.69 -0.14
C SER A 237 -10.78 -3.59 -0.47
N LYS A 238 -11.18 -2.32 -0.25
CA LYS A 238 -10.35 -1.13 -0.48
C LYS A 238 -8.92 -1.33 0.06
N ARG A 239 -8.77 -1.66 1.34
CA ARG A 239 -7.47 -1.87 1.97
C ARG A 239 -6.59 -2.88 1.20
N LYS A 240 -7.14 -4.05 0.83
CA LYS A 240 -6.38 -5.10 0.14
C LYS A 240 -6.05 -4.70 -1.32
N GLN A 241 -6.94 -3.99 -2.01
CA GLN A 241 -6.68 -3.45 -3.35
C GLN A 241 -5.48 -2.47 -3.31
N LEU A 242 -5.49 -1.50 -2.39
CA LEU A 242 -4.44 -0.48 -2.28
C LEU A 242 -3.08 -1.11 -1.91
N GLN A 243 -3.06 -2.02 -0.93
CA GLN A 243 -1.84 -2.69 -0.48
C GLN A 243 -1.32 -3.69 -1.51
N GLY A 244 -2.20 -4.33 -2.27
CA GLY A 244 -1.84 -5.33 -3.26
C GLY A 244 -1.47 -4.77 -4.62
N PHE A 245 -1.85 -3.54 -4.98
CA PHE A 245 -1.66 -3.07 -6.35
C PHE A 245 -0.19 -2.87 -6.75
N PRO A 246 0.64 -2.11 -5.99
CA PRO A 246 2.06 -2.00 -6.30
C PRO A 246 2.81 -3.35 -6.44
N PRO A 247 2.70 -4.31 -5.49
CA PRO A 247 3.37 -5.61 -5.65
C PRO A 247 2.88 -6.40 -6.85
N ASN A 248 1.56 -6.49 -7.05
CA ASN A 248 1.02 -7.28 -8.15
C ASN A 248 1.39 -6.67 -9.51
N PHE A 249 1.48 -5.34 -9.59
CA PHE A 249 1.93 -4.66 -10.80
C PHE A 249 3.38 -5.04 -11.14
N ILE A 250 4.30 -4.97 -10.16
CA ILE A 250 5.69 -5.38 -10.36
C ILE A 250 5.80 -6.87 -10.70
N HIS A 251 5.14 -7.76 -9.95
CA HIS A 251 5.12 -9.20 -10.28
C HIS A 251 4.62 -9.46 -11.71
N SER A 252 3.66 -8.66 -12.20
CA SER A 252 3.20 -8.79 -13.58
C SER A 252 4.26 -8.38 -14.61
N LEU A 253 5.15 -7.43 -14.28
CA LEU A 253 6.28 -7.05 -15.11
C LEU A 253 7.42 -8.07 -15.04
N ASP A 254 7.72 -8.62 -13.86
CA ASP A 254 8.68 -9.71 -13.68
C ASP A 254 8.29 -10.92 -14.55
N ALA A 255 7.02 -11.34 -14.45
CA ALA A 255 6.49 -12.43 -15.27
C ALA A 255 6.52 -12.10 -16.77
N THR A 256 6.27 -10.83 -17.14
CA THR A 256 6.35 -10.40 -18.54
C THR A 256 7.79 -10.45 -19.06
N HIS A 257 8.77 -10.01 -18.27
CA HIS A 257 10.19 -10.08 -18.63
C HIS A 257 10.66 -11.53 -18.78
N MET A 258 10.26 -12.41 -17.87
CA MET A 258 10.53 -13.85 -17.96
C MET A 258 9.96 -14.45 -19.26
N MET A 259 8.69 -14.19 -19.56
CA MET A 259 8.03 -14.73 -20.75
C MET A 259 8.62 -14.18 -22.06
N LEU A 260 8.92 -12.88 -22.12
CA LEU A 260 9.62 -12.29 -23.28
C LEU A 260 11.00 -12.89 -23.49
N SER A 261 11.73 -13.16 -22.40
CA SER A 261 13.03 -13.79 -22.45
C SER A 261 12.92 -15.24 -22.94
N ALA A 262 11.92 -15.99 -22.47
CA ALA A 262 11.65 -17.35 -22.92
C ALA A 262 11.36 -17.42 -24.42
N ILE A 263 10.51 -16.53 -24.94
CA ILE A 263 10.19 -16.44 -26.38
C ILE A 263 11.48 -16.18 -27.18
N LYS A 264 12.31 -15.23 -26.76
CA LYS A 264 13.58 -14.96 -27.43
C LYS A 264 14.57 -16.12 -27.33
N CYS A 265 14.59 -16.86 -26.23
CA CYS A 265 15.44 -18.05 -26.09
C CYS A 265 15.02 -19.13 -27.09
N ASP A 266 13.72 -19.37 -27.24
CA ASP A 266 13.16 -20.31 -28.21
C ASP A 266 13.54 -19.93 -29.65
N GLU A 267 13.40 -18.65 -30.02
CA GLU A 267 13.83 -18.13 -31.33
C GLU A 267 15.33 -18.35 -31.63
N ASN A 268 16.16 -18.39 -30.58
CA ASN A 268 17.61 -18.62 -30.67
C ASN A 268 18.03 -20.07 -30.41
N ASN A 269 17.07 -21.01 -30.27
CA ASN A 269 17.30 -22.41 -29.92
C ASN A 269 18.07 -22.62 -28.59
N ILE A 270 17.84 -21.75 -27.60
CA ILE A 270 18.43 -21.84 -26.26
C ILE A 270 17.42 -22.51 -25.32
N ALA A 271 17.83 -23.59 -24.66
CA ALA A 271 17.01 -24.22 -23.63
C ALA A 271 16.78 -23.25 -22.47
N PHE A 272 15.54 -23.03 -22.08
CA PHE A 272 15.18 -22.08 -21.03
C PHE A 272 14.32 -22.74 -19.96
N ALA A 273 14.72 -22.59 -18.71
CA ALA A 273 13.90 -22.89 -17.54
C ALA A 273 13.94 -21.71 -16.57
N SER A 274 12.87 -21.51 -15.81
CA SER A 274 12.79 -20.37 -14.88
C SER A 274 12.08 -20.75 -13.60
N ILE A 275 12.62 -20.29 -12.48
CA ILE A 275 11.95 -20.25 -11.19
C ILE A 275 11.82 -18.77 -10.82
N HIS A 276 10.69 -18.17 -11.20
CA HIS A 276 10.44 -16.74 -11.04
C HIS A 276 11.57 -15.84 -11.59
N ASP A 277 12.42 -15.29 -10.72
CA ASP A 277 13.50 -14.34 -11.02
C ASP A 277 14.88 -15.01 -11.19
N SER A 278 14.91 -16.35 -11.26
CA SER A 278 16.08 -17.18 -11.54
C SER A 278 15.89 -17.90 -12.88
N PHE A 279 16.81 -17.67 -13.83
CA PHE A 279 16.73 -18.17 -15.20
C PHE A 279 17.88 -19.13 -15.49
N TRP A 280 17.54 -20.31 -16.01
CA TRP A 280 18.44 -21.45 -16.16
C TRP A 280 18.53 -21.85 -17.63
N THR A 281 19.73 -22.26 -18.03
CA THR A 281 20.06 -22.80 -19.36
C THR A 281 21.29 -23.71 -19.24
N HIS A 282 21.75 -24.29 -20.35
CA HIS A 282 23.01 -25.02 -20.39
C HIS A 282 24.21 -24.08 -20.24
N ALA A 283 25.29 -24.54 -19.61
CA ALA A 283 26.45 -23.71 -19.32
C ALA A 283 27.10 -23.07 -20.56
N CYS A 284 27.00 -23.72 -21.74
CA CYS A 284 27.50 -23.16 -23.01
C CYS A 284 26.71 -21.94 -23.49
N ASP A 285 25.44 -21.83 -23.12
CA ASP A 285 24.51 -20.80 -23.62
C ASP A 285 24.34 -19.63 -22.65
N ILE A 286 24.99 -19.66 -21.47
CA ILE A 286 24.81 -18.66 -20.42
C ILE A 286 25.13 -17.22 -20.89
N ASN A 287 26.15 -17.08 -21.74
CA ASN A 287 26.54 -15.79 -22.31
C ASN A 287 25.46 -15.26 -23.26
N HIS A 288 24.86 -16.14 -24.06
CA HIS A 288 23.76 -15.77 -24.95
C HIS A 288 22.49 -15.44 -24.16
N LEU A 289 22.14 -16.24 -23.15
CA LEU A 289 21.03 -15.96 -22.25
C LEU A 289 21.19 -14.59 -21.60
N SER A 290 22.38 -14.26 -21.08
CA SER A 290 22.66 -12.95 -20.48
C SER A 290 22.37 -11.77 -21.42
N VAL A 291 22.68 -11.90 -22.71
CA VAL A 291 22.36 -10.88 -23.73
C VAL A 291 20.84 -10.81 -23.96
N VAL A 292 20.19 -11.96 -24.14
CA VAL A 292 18.73 -12.05 -24.34
C VAL A 292 17.96 -11.40 -23.19
N LEU A 293 18.37 -11.66 -21.94
CA LEU A 293 17.74 -11.09 -20.75
C LEU A 293 17.81 -9.56 -20.72
N ARG A 294 18.99 -9.00 -21.02
CA ARG A 294 19.19 -7.54 -21.12
C ARG A 294 18.34 -6.95 -22.24
N ASP A 295 18.37 -7.55 -23.42
CA ASP A 295 17.60 -7.07 -24.56
C ASP A 295 16.08 -7.16 -24.35
N ALA A 296 15.59 -8.20 -23.67
CA ALA A 296 14.18 -8.31 -23.29
C ALA A 296 13.79 -7.23 -22.27
N PHE A 297 14.62 -6.98 -21.26
CA PHE A 297 14.37 -5.97 -20.24
C PHE A 297 14.35 -4.55 -20.83
N VAL A 298 15.32 -4.24 -21.71
CA VAL A 298 15.39 -2.95 -22.42
C VAL A 298 14.18 -2.79 -23.32
N ALA A 299 13.82 -3.80 -24.12
CA ALA A 299 12.65 -3.72 -25.01
C ALA A 299 11.37 -3.42 -24.22
N MET A 300 11.17 -4.04 -23.06
CA MET A 300 9.99 -3.85 -22.23
C MET A 300 9.91 -2.44 -21.62
N HIS A 301 11.02 -1.88 -21.12
CA HIS A 301 11.04 -0.59 -20.42
C HIS A 301 11.38 0.62 -21.31
N THR A 302 11.67 0.38 -22.60
CA THR A 302 11.72 1.46 -23.61
C THR A 302 10.33 1.99 -23.90
N GLU A 303 9.30 1.15 -23.77
CA GLU A 303 7.92 1.60 -23.84
C GLU A 303 7.49 2.32 -22.56
N ASP A 304 6.62 3.33 -22.69
CA ASP A 304 6.03 4.01 -21.53
C ASP A 304 4.92 3.14 -20.88
N VAL A 305 5.36 2.21 -20.04
CA VAL A 305 4.47 1.25 -19.36
C VAL A 305 3.50 1.97 -18.41
N VAL A 306 3.95 2.99 -17.68
CA VAL A 306 3.13 3.70 -16.68
C VAL A 306 2.16 4.66 -17.36
N GLY A 307 2.58 5.38 -18.41
CA GLY A 307 1.69 6.21 -19.22
C GLY A 307 0.64 5.39 -19.96
N ARG A 308 1.00 4.23 -20.52
CA ARG A 308 0.02 3.29 -21.11
C ARG A 308 -0.99 2.81 -20.08
N LEU A 309 -0.54 2.46 -18.87
CA LEU A 309 -1.42 2.08 -17.76
C LEU A 309 -2.41 3.20 -17.41
N ARG A 310 -1.94 4.46 -17.38
CA ARG A 310 -2.82 5.62 -17.15
C ARG A 310 -3.87 5.76 -18.25
N GLN A 311 -3.48 5.65 -19.51
CA GLN A 311 -4.41 5.72 -20.65
C GLN A 311 -5.44 4.59 -20.60
N GLU A 312 -5.03 3.38 -20.24
CA GLU A 312 -5.91 2.23 -20.04
C GLU A 312 -6.94 2.52 -18.93
N PHE A 313 -6.50 3.09 -17.80
CA PHE A 313 -7.39 3.47 -16.70
C PHE A 313 -8.40 4.55 -17.11
N ILE A 314 -7.96 5.58 -17.83
CA ILE A 314 -8.85 6.64 -18.34
C ILE A 314 -9.92 6.05 -19.28
N ALA A 315 -9.53 5.14 -20.17
CA ALA A 315 -10.45 4.51 -21.10
C ALA A 315 -11.41 3.53 -20.40
N ARG A 316 -10.89 2.66 -19.52
CA ARG A 316 -11.67 1.62 -18.84
C ARG A 316 -12.68 2.18 -17.84
N TYR A 317 -12.28 3.18 -17.07
CA TYR A 317 -13.11 3.77 -16.03
C TYR A 317 -13.72 5.12 -16.44
N LYS A 318 -13.87 5.33 -17.75
CA LYS A 318 -14.57 6.47 -18.32
C LYS A 318 -15.97 6.61 -17.71
N ASP A 319 -16.38 7.85 -17.46
CA ASP A 319 -17.71 8.22 -16.94
C ASP A 319 -18.06 7.64 -15.56
N CYS A 320 -17.08 7.05 -14.85
CA CYS A 320 -17.27 6.62 -13.46
C CYS A 320 -17.25 7.82 -12.52
N MET A 321 -17.97 7.71 -11.42
CA MET A 321 -17.94 8.68 -10.32
C MET A 321 -17.25 8.04 -9.12
N TYR A 322 -16.37 8.75 -8.43
CA TYR A 322 -15.69 8.24 -7.24
C TYR A 322 -15.93 9.09 -6.00
N LEU A 323 -15.84 8.44 -4.85
CA LEU A 323 -16.06 9.07 -3.56
C LEU A 323 -14.73 9.58 -2.97
N ALA A 324 -14.46 10.86 -3.19
CA ALA A 324 -13.29 11.54 -2.67
C ALA A 324 -13.44 11.90 -1.19
N ALA A 325 -12.31 11.88 -0.45
CA ALA A 325 -12.24 12.33 0.93
C ALA A 325 -11.44 13.64 1.02
N VAL A 326 -12.06 14.69 1.53
CA VAL A 326 -11.48 16.04 1.64
C VAL A 326 -11.24 16.40 3.11
N ASP A 327 -10.11 17.03 3.43
CA ASP A 327 -9.82 17.50 4.78
C ASP A 327 -10.71 18.70 5.14
N ILE A 328 -11.47 18.59 6.23
CA ILE A 328 -12.38 19.62 6.74
C ILE A 328 -11.64 20.91 7.14
N ARG A 329 -10.34 20.84 7.43
CA ARG A 329 -9.55 22.03 7.84
C ARG A 329 -9.33 23.00 6.68
N THR A 330 -9.36 22.52 5.44
CA THR A 330 -9.18 23.33 4.23
C THR A 330 -10.39 24.26 3.97
N PRO A 331 -10.20 25.38 3.25
CA PRO A 331 -11.30 26.26 2.86
C PRO A 331 -12.41 25.51 2.10
N VAL A 332 -12.01 24.64 1.16
CA VAL A 332 -12.92 23.81 0.36
C VAL A 332 -13.71 22.86 1.27
N GLY A 333 -13.05 22.14 2.17
CA GLY A 333 -13.69 21.22 3.11
C GLY A 333 -14.71 21.90 4.03
N LYS A 334 -14.45 23.14 4.46
CA LYS A 334 -15.40 23.93 5.27
C LYS A 334 -16.64 24.33 4.47
N LYS A 335 -16.48 24.80 3.23
CA LYS A 335 -17.59 25.18 2.33
C LYS A 335 -18.50 23.98 2.03
N ILE A 336 -17.90 22.83 1.72
CA ILE A 336 -18.63 21.58 1.47
C ILE A 336 -19.39 21.14 2.72
N LEU A 337 -18.75 21.18 3.90
CA LEU A 337 -19.42 20.84 5.15
C LEU A 337 -20.59 21.78 5.46
N ALA A 338 -20.49 23.07 5.13
CA ALA A 338 -21.58 24.03 5.29
C ALA A 338 -22.77 23.69 4.38
N LEU A 339 -22.53 23.38 3.10
CA LEU A 339 -23.56 22.93 2.15
C LEU A 339 -24.24 21.63 2.61
N GLN A 340 -23.45 20.65 3.08
CA GLN A 340 -23.99 19.38 3.57
C GLN A 340 -24.83 19.55 4.85
N LYS A 341 -24.54 20.57 5.66
CA LYS A 341 -25.29 20.90 6.88
C LYS A 341 -26.57 21.71 6.61
N SER A 342 -26.58 22.55 5.58
CA SER A 342 -27.76 23.36 5.21
C SER A 342 -28.87 22.49 4.60
N ARG A 343 -28.52 21.35 4.03
CA ARG A 343 -29.48 20.40 3.46
C ARG A 343 -30.31 19.68 4.54
N PRO A 344 -31.62 19.46 4.30
CA PRO A 344 -32.49 18.78 5.24
C PRO A 344 -31.98 17.35 5.49
N LYS A 345 -31.78 17.00 6.76
CA LYS A 345 -31.41 15.64 7.17
C LYS A 345 -32.61 14.71 6.95
N ALA A 346 -32.36 13.53 6.40
CA ALA A 346 -33.34 12.45 6.36
C ALA A 346 -33.87 12.18 7.79
N THR A 347 -35.13 12.49 8.05
CA THR A 347 -35.81 12.12 9.29
C THR A 347 -36.80 11.00 9.02
N LYS A 348 -37.14 10.18 10.03
CA LYS A 348 -38.16 9.11 9.90
C LYS A 348 -39.52 9.59 9.36
N LYS A 349 -39.81 10.90 9.38
CA LYS A 349 -41.04 11.51 8.85
C LYS A 349 -40.93 11.91 7.37
N THR A 350 -39.72 12.21 6.90
CA THR A 350 -39.44 12.43 5.47
C THR A 350 -39.28 11.05 4.86
N LYS A 351 -40.18 10.61 3.97
CA LYS A 351 -40.06 9.34 3.21
C LYS A 351 -38.88 9.38 2.22
N GLN A 352 -37.68 9.76 2.67
CA GLN A 352 -36.46 9.70 1.86
C GLN A 352 -36.00 8.25 1.81
N LEU A 353 -36.21 7.64 0.64
CA LEU A 353 -35.91 6.24 0.35
C LEU A 353 -34.40 5.95 0.21
N GLN A 354 -33.58 6.97 -0.07
CA GLN A 354 -32.15 6.81 -0.33
C GLN A 354 -31.27 7.52 0.71
N PRO A 355 -30.05 7.01 1.00
CA PRO A 355 -29.02 7.73 1.73
C PRO A 355 -28.71 9.09 1.10
N THR A 356 -28.41 10.08 1.95
CA THR A 356 -27.98 11.41 1.53
C THR A 356 -26.80 11.37 0.55
N LEU A 357 -25.90 10.38 0.67
CA LEU A 357 -24.76 10.23 -0.21
C LEU A 357 -25.13 9.76 -1.62
N ILE A 358 -26.17 8.93 -1.77
CA ILE A 358 -26.66 8.49 -3.09
C ILE A 358 -27.40 9.64 -3.78
N LEU A 359 -28.19 10.43 -3.03
CA LEU A 359 -28.83 11.63 -3.60
C LEU A 359 -27.79 12.64 -4.10
N GLN A 360 -26.71 12.84 -3.36
CA GLN A 360 -25.58 13.69 -3.80
C GLN A 360 -24.89 13.14 -5.05
N LEU A 361 -24.76 11.82 -5.18
CA LEU A 361 -24.23 11.19 -6.40
C LEU A 361 -25.14 11.51 -7.60
N LEU A 362 -26.45 11.29 -7.46
CA LEU A 362 -27.41 11.51 -8.54
C LEU A 362 -27.47 12.97 -8.99
N GLU A 363 -27.41 13.91 -8.05
CA GLU A 363 -27.33 15.34 -8.38
C GLU A 363 -26.04 15.73 -9.11
N GLU A 364 -24.89 15.16 -8.71
CA GLU A 364 -23.62 15.44 -9.38
C GLU A 364 -23.56 14.83 -10.78
N VAL A 365 -24.13 13.64 -10.95
CA VAL A 365 -24.30 13.00 -12.27
C VAL A 365 -25.17 13.87 -13.17
N GLU A 366 -26.28 14.39 -12.64
CA GLU A 366 -27.17 15.28 -13.39
C GLU A 366 -26.47 16.58 -13.77
N ARG A 367 -25.71 17.19 -12.85
CA ARG A 367 -24.88 18.36 -13.13
C ARG A 367 -23.89 18.08 -14.26
N THR A 368 -23.20 16.94 -14.19
CA THR A 368 -22.22 16.54 -15.20
C THR A 368 -22.87 16.27 -16.55
N ARG A 369 -24.08 15.69 -16.58
CA ARG A 369 -24.88 15.50 -17.79
C ARG A 369 -25.24 16.85 -18.44
N LEU A 370 -25.73 17.80 -17.65
CA LEU A 370 -26.13 19.13 -18.11
C LEU A 370 -24.93 19.92 -18.67
N LEU A 371 -23.78 19.87 -18.01
CA LEU A 371 -22.55 20.52 -18.46
C LEU A 371 -21.97 19.91 -19.75
N ASN A 372 -22.23 18.62 -20.00
CA ASN A 372 -21.78 17.92 -21.21
C ASN A 372 -22.81 17.97 -22.36
N SER A 373 -23.93 18.68 -22.20
CA SER A 373 -24.97 18.81 -23.22
C SER A 373 -24.57 19.79 -24.31
N GLU A 374 -25.07 19.58 -25.54
CA GLU A 374 -24.88 20.50 -26.66
C GLU A 374 -25.79 21.75 -26.57
N ASN A 375 -26.83 21.71 -25.71
CA ASN A 375 -27.78 22.80 -25.55
C ASN A 375 -27.28 23.85 -24.54
N PRO A 376 -27.08 25.12 -24.96
CA PRO A 376 -26.64 26.20 -24.06
C PRO A 376 -27.55 26.43 -22.84
N GLU A 377 -28.86 26.17 -22.95
CA GLU A 377 -29.79 26.32 -21.82
C GLU A 377 -29.56 25.25 -20.75
N GLU A 378 -29.25 24.01 -21.16
CA GLU A 378 -28.94 22.93 -20.22
C GLU A 378 -27.59 23.17 -19.54
N VAL A 379 -26.60 23.69 -20.27
CA VAL A 379 -25.29 24.06 -19.70
C VAL A 379 -25.46 25.15 -18.63
N ALA A 380 -26.27 26.18 -18.90
CA ALA A 380 -26.56 27.23 -17.91
C ALA A 380 -27.22 26.68 -16.64
N GLN A 381 -28.15 25.72 -16.78
CA GLN A 381 -28.74 25.03 -15.62
C GLN A 381 -27.69 24.24 -14.84
N GLY A 382 -26.76 23.56 -15.51
CA GLY A 382 -25.66 22.84 -14.88
C GLY A 382 -24.68 23.77 -14.14
N GLU A 383 -24.47 24.98 -14.64
CA GLU A 383 -23.65 26.01 -13.99
C GLU A 383 -24.33 26.62 -12.75
N GLU A 384 -25.66 26.76 -12.76
CA GLU A 384 -26.44 27.25 -11.61
C GLU A 384 -26.56 26.21 -10.47
N MET A 385 -26.42 24.91 -10.79
CA MET A 385 -26.51 23.83 -9.80
C MET A 385 -25.34 23.83 -8.79
N VAL A 386 -25.64 24.28 -7.56
CA VAL A 386 -24.70 24.23 -6.43
C VAL A 386 -24.66 22.83 -5.79
N THR A 387 -23.74 22.00 -6.27
CA THR A 387 -23.43 20.67 -5.72
C THR A 387 -22.12 20.68 -4.92
N SER A 388 -21.84 19.58 -4.19
CA SER A 388 -20.53 19.46 -3.52
C SER A 388 -19.37 19.38 -4.53
N GLY A 389 -19.58 18.80 -5.71
CA GLY A 389 -18.59 18.77 -6.79
C GLY A 389 -18.39 20.15 -7.44
N SER A 390 -19.43 20.98 -7.55
CA SER A 390 -19.29 22.36 -8.05
C SER A 390 -18.39 23.22 -7.15
N ILE A 391 -18.54 23.11 -5.82
CA ILE A 391 -17.69 23.81 -4.85
C ILE A 391 -16.24 23.32 -4.93
N PHE A 392 -16.04 22.02 -5.16
CA PHE A 392 -14.71 21.46 -5.34
C PHE A 392 -14.07 21.96 -6.64
N ALA A 393 -14.81 22.01 -7.75
CA ALA A 393 -14.31 22.45 -9.04
C ALA A 393 -14.01 23.97 -9.11
N ALA A 394 -14.68 24.79 -8.29
CA ALA A 394 -14.50 26.24 -8.27
C ALA A 394 -13.23 26.72 -7.55
N GLU A 395 -12.53 25.83 -6.84
CA GLU A 395 -11.37 26.17 -6.01
C GLU A 395 -10.09 25.64 -6.66
N ALA A 396 -9.12 26.51 -6.92
CA ALA A 396 -7.89 26.15 -7.63
C ALA A 396 -7.04 25.10 -6.89
N ASP A 397 -7.01 25.17 -5.55
CA ASP A 397 -6.22 24.27 -4.69
C ASP A 397 -7.05 23.09 -4.14
N ALA A 398 -8.14 22.71 -4.81
CA ALA A 398 -9.04 21.67 -4.33
C ALA A 398 -8.42 20.27 -4.33
N GLU A 399 -7.53 19.97 -5.28
CA GLU A 399 -6.87 18.66 -5.35
C GLU A 399 -5.91 18.45 -4.16
N ASP A 400 -5.23 19.50 -3.70
CA ASP A 400 -4.36 19.46 -2.51
C ASP A 400 -5.14 19.23 -1.21
N ALA A 401 -6.44 19.50 -1.22
CA ALA A 401 -7.32 19.25 -0.08
C ALA A 401 -7.75 17.78 0.05
N LEU A 402 -7.47 16.94 -0.94
CA LEU A 402 -7.74 15.50 -0.90
C LEU A 402 -6.85 14.83 0.15
N THR A 403 -7.46 14.03 1.02
CA THR A 403 -6.70 13.28 2.02
C THR A 403 -6.10 12.04 1.40
N VAL A 404 -4.81 11.82 1.64
CA VAL A 404 -4.16 10.53 1.37
C VAL A 404 -4.90 9.42 2.16
N PRO A 405 -5.22 8.28 1.51
CA PRO A 405 -5.83 7.14 2.19
C PRO A 405 -4.93 6.66 3.33
N THR A 406 -5.50 6.56 4.52
CA THR A 406 -4.76 6.15 5.73
C THR A 406 -4.27 4.71 5.60
N GLU A 407 -4.90 3.91 4.75
CA GLU A 407 -4.54 2.53 4.42
C GLU A 407 -3.23 2.39 3.62
N LEU A 408 -2.75 3.47 2.97
CA LEU A 408 -1.49 3.50 2.21
C LEU A 408 -0.27 3.90 3.04
N VAL A 409 -0.45 4.65 4.13
CA VAL A 409 0.62 5.29 4.94
C VAL A 409 1.63 4.30 5.52
N ASN A 410 1.29 3.01 5.59
CA ASN A 410 2.15 1.98 6.18
C ASN A 410 2.72 0.98 5.16
N ALA A 411 2.37 1.09 3.87
CA ALA A 411 2.66 0.10 2.84
C ALA A 411 3.55 0.64 1.69
N ARG A 412 3.99 1.89 1.78
CA ARG A 412 4.82 2.55 0.76
C ARG A 412 6.30 2.34 1.04
N LEU A 413 7.08 2.23 -0.02
CA LEU A 413 8.53 2.18 0.01
C LEU A 413 9.04 3.43 0.73
N GLY A 414 9.83 3.24 1.79
CA GLY A 414 10.50 4.30 2.51
C GLY A 414 9.67 5.23 3.40
N GLU A 415 8.33 5.10 3.46
CA GLU A 415 7.51 5.86 4.40
C GLU A 415 7.55 5.28 5.81
N ILE A 416 7.76 6.14 6.81
CA ILE A 416 7.79 5.78 8.23
C ILE A 416 6.50 6.26 8.90
N PRO A 417 5.78 5.41 9.66
CA PRO A 417 4.59 5.85 10.38
C PRO A 417 4.90 6.94 11.42
N GLU A 418 4.24 8.10 11.34
CA GLU A 418 4.41 9.26 12.24
C GLU A 418 4.10 8.97 13.73
N HIS A 419 3.48 7.82 14.05
CA HIS A 419 2.99 7.49 15.40
C HIS A 419 3.70 6.29 16.06
N SER A 420 4.89 5.92 15.58
CA SER A 420 5.60 4.71 16.01
C SER A 420 6.40 4.84 17.33
N ASP A 421 6.34 5.99 18.02
CA ASP A 421 7.10 6.24 19.27
C ASP A 421 6.32 5.96 20.57
N VAL A 422 5.15 5.32 20.50
CA VAL A 422 4.42 4.95 21.73
C VAL A 422 4.95 3.61 22.24
N LEU A 423 5.88 3.67 23.20
CA LEU A 423 6.27 2.55 24.04
C LEU A 423 5.02 1.94 24.71
N GLY A 424 4.81 0.65 24.44
CA GLY A 424 4.07 -0.31 25.28
C GLY A 424 2.65 0.08 25.70
N THR A 425 1.65 -0.27 24.89
CA THR A 425 0.31 -0.59 25.40
C THR A 425 -0.35 -1.69 24.55
N SER A 426 -0.53 -2.86 25.19
CA SER A 426 -1.52 -3.92 24.96
C SER A 426 -2.07 -4.11 23.53
N GLU A 427 -1.61 -5.17 22.89
CA GLU A 427 -2.32 -5.87 21.81
C GLU A 427 -3.72 -6.27 22.29
N SER A 428 -4.72 -5.52 21.87
CA SER A 428 -6.15 -5.83 22.05
C SER A 428 -6.94 -5.19 20.93
N GLY A 429 -6.62 -5.59 19.72
CA GLY A 429 -7.43 -5.38 18.53
C GLY A 429 -7.32 -6.65 17.71
N ASN A 430 -8.44 -7.21 17.26
CA ASN A 430 -8.52 -8.36 16.37
C ASN A 430 -7.70 -8.08 15.10
N ASP A 431 -6.42 -8.37 15.15
CA ASP A 431 -5.53 -8.39 14.01
C ASP A 431 -5.55 -9.82 13.47
N ASP A 432 -6.45 -10.02 12.52
CA ASP A 432 -6.41 -11.10 11.53
C ASP A 432 -5.21 -10.86 10.59
N LEU A 433 -4.00 -10.83 11.19
CA LEU A 433 -2.70 -10.59 10.55
C LEU A 433 -1.94 -11.88 10.27
N THR A 434 -2.62 -13.03 10.31
CA THR A 434 -2.09 -14.28 9.76
C THR A 434 -2.87 -14.61 8.50
N GLU A 435 -2.47 -14.06 7.36
CA GLU A 435 -2.62 -14.81 6.11
C GLU A 435 -1.39 -14.63 5.22
N PRO A 436 -1.00 -15.72 4.54
CA PRO A 436 0.31 -15.87 3.93
C PRO A 436 0.39 -14.97 2.69
N VAL A 437 1.47 -14.21 2.61
CA VAL A 437 2.00 -13.87 1.30
C VAL A 437 2.46 -15.20 0.72
N LEU A 438 1.95 -15.56 -0.45
CA LEU A 438 2.41 -16.69 -1.25
C LEU A 438 3.93 -16.58 -1.43
N SER A 439 4.68 -17.22 -0.54
CA SER A 439 6.04 -17.66 -0.76
C SER A 439 5.96 -19.17 -0.75
N ASP A 440 5.87 -19.76 -1.94
CA ASP A 440 6.22 -21.17 -2.12
C ASP A 440 7.71 -21.29 -1.83
N HIS A 441 8.03 -21.53 -0.57
CA HIS A 441 9.28 -22.14 -0.16
C HIS A 441 8.90 -23.39 0.62
N ASP A 442 8.98 -24.51 -0.10
CA ASP A 442 9.23 -25.81 0.49
C ASP A 442 10.36 -25.68 1.51
N ASP A 443 10.12 -26.10 2.76
CA ASP A 443 11.10 -26.84 3.55
C ASP A 443 10.43 -27.49 4.76
N LEU A 444 10.24 -28.80 4.61
CA LEU A 444 10.58 -29.88 5.54
C LEU A 444 10.18 -29.75 7.03
N ASP A 445 9.21 -30.60 7.35
CA ASP A 445 8.84 -31.17 8.64
C ASP A 445 10.03 -31.51 9.56
N VAL A 446 10.00 -31.00 10.80
CA VAL A 446 10.56 -31.70 11.98
C VAL A 446 9.61 -31.47 13.16
N THR A 447 8.95 -32.55 13.54
CA THR A 447 8.15 -32.74 14.76
C THR A 447 8.99 -32.57 16.04
N SER A 448 8.44 -31.91 17.07
CA SER A 448 8.41 -32.45 18.44
C SER A 448 7.63 -31.54 19.39
N ASP A 449 6.65 -32.16 20.07
CA ASP A 449 5.96 -31.68 21.26
C ASP A 449 6.94 -31.24 22.37
N ASP A 450 6.61 -30.19 23.13
CA ASP A 450 6.20 -30.40 24.52
C ASP A 450 5.65 -29.15 25.22
N LYS A 451 4.67 -29.40 26.09
CA LYS A 451 4.02 -28.45 27.00
C LYS A 451 4.88 -28.26 28.28
N VAL A 452 4.68 -27.15 29.00
CA VAL A 452 4.25 -27.08 30.43
C VAL A 452 4.71 -25.80 31.15
N ALA A 453 3.70 -25.13 31.73
CA ALA A 453 3.57 -24.35 32.98
C ALA A 453 4.45 -23.14 33.37
N LYS A 454 3.71 -22.09 33.77
CA LYS A 454 4.02 -21.04 34.77
C LYS A 454 4.24 -21.60 36.17
N ALA A 455 5.13 -20.98 36.97
CA ALA A 455 4.85 -20.47 38.32
C ALA A 455 6.03 -19.62 38.86
N ALA A 456 5.71 -18.68 39.74
CA ALA A 456 6.56 -17.63 40.31
C ALA A 456 7.48 -18.11 41.45
N GLU A 457 8.52 -17.32 41.78
CA GLU A 457 8.67 -16.64 43.09
C GLU A 457 9.98 -15.84 43.20
N ASP A 458 9.88 -14.78 44.00
CA ASP A 458 10.90 -13.78 44.34
C ASP A 458 12.07 -14.34 45.17
N ALA A 459 13.26 -13.75 45.01
CA ALA A 459 14.21 -13.54 46.11
C ALA A 459 15.18 -12.41 45.77
N ALA A 460 15.12 -11.34 46.55
CA ALA A 460 16.04 -10.22 46.55
C ALA A 460 17.40 -10.59 47.15
N ILE A 461 18.49 -10.08 46.56
CA ILE A 461 19.76 -9.86 47.24
C ILE A 461 20.30 -8.51 46.75
N ASP A 462 20.36 -7.54 47.67
CA ASP A 462 21.12 -6.29 47.56
C ASP A 462 22.62 -6.58 47.60
N MET A 463 23.38 -6.01 46.66
CA MET A 463 24.76 -5.58 46.88
C MET A 463 25.01 -4.30 46.07
N ASP A 464 25.21 -3.21 46.82
CA ASP A 464 25.62 -1.88 46.38
C ASP A 464 27.13 -1.87 46.09
N GLU A 465 27.56 -1.19 45.02
CA GLU A 465 28.54 -0.08 45.05
C GLU A 465 29.06 0.27 43.63
N GLY A 466 28.86 1.54 43.25
CA GLY A 466 29.83 2.34 42.50
C GLY A 466 29.68 2.50 40.98
N GLU A 467 29.16 3.66 40.56
CA GLU A 467 29.74 4.60 39.57
C GLU A 467 28.77 5.19 38.50
N GLU A 468 28.95 6.51 38.34
CA GLU A 468 28.49 7.42 37.27
C GLU A 468 26.97 7.62 37.03
N HIS A 469 26.57 8.89 37.12
CA HIS A 469 25.19 9.35 36.95
C HIS A 469 24.70 9.17 35.50
N VAL A 470 24.13 8.00 35.22
CA VAL A 470 23.28 7.74 34.05
C VAL A 470 21.91 8.41 34.30
N PRO A 471 21.40 9.25 33.39
CA PRO A 471 20.09 9.86 33.56
C PRO A 471 19.01 8.77 33.67
N THR A 472 18.22 8.82 34.75
CA THR A 472 17.24 7.79 35.10
C THR A 472 16.02 7.79 34.16
N ILE A 473 15.41 6.62 34.03
CA ILE A 473 14.27 6.31 33.13
C ILE A 473 13.08 7.29 33.28
N GLU A 474 12.91 7.91 34.45
CA GLU A 474 11.86 8.92 34.66
C GLU A 474 12.09 10.21 33.89
N ASP A 475 13.35 10.60 33.65
CA ASP A 475 13.69 11.83 32.94
C ASP A 475 13.49 11.71 31.43
N LEU A 476 13.68 10.50 30.89
CA LEU A 476 13.37 10.16 29.51
C LEU A 476 11.84 10.05 29.28
N LYS A 477 11.10 9.49 30.24
CA LYS A 477 9.62 9.43 30.21
C LYS A 477 8.98 10.83 30.29
N LYS A 478 9.54 11.76 31.09
CA LYS A 478 9.03 13.14 31.20
C LYS A 478 9.27 13.97 29.94
N LYS A 479 10.33 13.70 29.17
CA LYS A 479 10.60 14.38 27.89
C LYS A 479 9.77 13.83 26.72
N SER A 480 9.54 12.51 26.63
CA SER A 480 8.74 11.92 25.54
C SER A 480 7.22 12.19 25.67
N ALA A 481 6.71 12.37 26.89
CA ALA A 481 5.31 12.67 27.15
C ALA A 481 4.83 14.06 26.65
N LYS A 482 5.74 14.94 26.22
CA LYS A 482 5.41 16.29 25.72
C LYS A 482 5.30 16.39 24.19
N SER A 483 5.46 15.31 23.42
CA SER A 483 5.13 15.38 21.99
C SER A 483 3.61 15.44 21.81
N ALA A 484 3.13 16.56 21.28
CA ALA A 484 1.71 16.82 21.12
C ALA A 484 1.08 15.82 20.13
N LYS A 485 0.15 14.99 20.60
CA LYS A 485 -0.72 14.16 19.75
C LYS A 485 -1.42 15.06 18.73
N LYS A 486 -1.00 15.05 17.46
CA LYS A 486 -1.77 15.69 16.38
C LYS A 486 -3.12 14.96 16.24
N ALA A 487 -4.21 15.71 16.28
CA ALA A 487 -5.57 15.16 16.21
C ALA A 487 -5.82 14.45 14.86
N PRO A 488 -6.62 13.37 14.83
CA PRO A 488 -6.96 12.68 13.58
C PRO A 488 -7.61 13.63 12.59
N VAL A 489 -7.17 13.58 11.33
CA VAL A 489 -7.69 14.41 10.24
C VAL A 489 -9.18 14.12 10.05
N LYS A 490 -10.03 15.12 10.28
CA LYS A 490 -11.47 14.97 10.08
C LYS A 490 -11.79 15.12 8.59
N LYS A 491 -12.50 14.15 8.02
CA LYS A 491 -12.76 14.04 6.57
C LYS A 491 -14.23 14.35 6.25
N VAL A 492 -14.47 15.00 5.11
CA VAL A 492 -15.78 15.12 4.46
C VAL A 492 -15.74 14.40 3.11
N TYR A 493 -16.84 13.77 2.71
CA TYR A 493 -16.90 12.97 1.48
C TYR A 493 -17.65 13.70 0.39
N VAL A 494 -17.16 13.59 -0.85
CA VAL A 494 -17.64 14.29 -2.04
C VAL A 494 -17.60 13.35 -3.23
N TRP A 495 -18.65 13.36 -4.07
CA TRP A 495 -18.62 12.67 -5.35
C TRP A 495 -17.98 13.56 -6.40
N LEU A 496 -17.01 13.00 -7.13
CA LEU A 496 -16.31 13.67 -8.21
C LEU A 496 -16.25 12.75 -9.44
N PRO A 497 -16.22 13.31 -10.66
CA PRO A 497 -15.88 12.54 -11.85
C PRO A 497 -14.51 11.89 -11.69
N LEU A 498 -14.42 10.61 -12.01
CA LEU A 498 -13.17 9.86 -11.89
C LEU A 498 -12.13 10.39 -12.88
N LYS A 499 -11.14 11.07 -12.33
CA LYS A 499 -9.94 11.52 -13.04
C LYS A 499 -8.73 10.81 -12.45
N PHE A 500 -7.71 10.54 -13.26
CA PHE A 500 -6.45 9.95 -12.78
C PHE A 500 -5.36 11.01 -12.76
N PRO A 501 -4.55 11.07 -11.68
CA PRO A 501 -3.43 12.01 -11.58
C PRO A 501 -2.44 11.79 -12.73
N GLU A 502 -1.70 12.83 -13.09
CA GLU A 502 -0.61 12.71 -14.07
C GLU A 502 0.46 11.75 -13.57
N VAL A 503 1.13 11.07 -14.51
CA VAL A 503 2.22 10.16 -14.17
C VAL A 503 3.38 10.99 -13.61
N PRO A 504 4.04 10.57 -12.51
CA PRO A 504 5.23 11.23 -12.01
C PRO A 504 6.31 11.35 -13.08
N GLU A 505 7.08 12.45 -13.05
CA GLU A 505 8.19 12.63 -13.98
C GLU A 505 9.21 11.50 -13.83
N LYS A 506 9.56 10.87 -14.94
CA LYS A 506 10.61 9.86 -15.00
C LYS A 506 11.97 10.54 -14.85
N GLY A 507 12.82 10.02 -13.98
CA GLY A 507 14.19 10.52 -13.81
C GLY A 507 15.09 10.28 -15.03
N ASP A 508 16.34 10.72 -14.91
CA ASP A 508 17.29 10.81 -16.02
C ASP A 508 17.91 9.47 -16.47
N PHE A 509 17.57 8.35 -15.81
CA PHE A 509 18.20 7.07 -16.12
C PHE A 509 17.75 6.52 -17.49
N ASP A 510 18.72 6.34 -18.38
CA ASP A 510 18.54 5.68 -19.67
C ASP A 510 18.71 4.15 -19.53
N VAL A 511 17.60 3.45 -19.70
CA VAL A 511 17.53 1.98 -19.59
C VAL A 511 18.38 1.29 -20.66
N THR A 512 18.66 1.91 -21.81
CA THR A 512 19.43 1.27 -22.89
C THR A 512 20.87 0.96 -22.49
N ARG A 513 21.42 1.68 -21.51
CA ARG A 513 22.75 1.43 -20.93
C ARG A 513 22.88 0.06 -20.27
N LEU A 514 21.76 -0.56 -19.90
CA LEU A 514 21.71 -1.91 -19.34
C LEU A 514 22.34 -2.95 -20.27
N LYS A 515 22.34 -2.73 -21.59
CA LYS A 515 22.96 -3.67 -22.54
C LYS A 515 24.43 -3.93 -22.24
N GLU A 516 25.13 -2.97 -21.65
CA GLU A 516 26.55 -3.07 -21.31
C GLU A 516 26.78 -3.67 -19.89
N SER A 517 25.73 -3.79 -19.07
CA SER A 517 25.86 -4.28 -17.69
C SER A 517 26.00 -5.80 -17.63
N GLN A 518 27.22 -6.28 -17.40
CA GLN A 518 27.49 -7.72 -17.26
C GLN A 518 26.93 -8.32 -15.96
N TYR A 519 26.69 -7.50 -14.93
CA TYR A 519 26.27 -7.95 -13.60
C TYR A 519 24.75 -7.88 -13.37
N PHE A 520 23.96 -7.54 -14.39
CA PHE A 520 22.50 -7.43 -14.26
C PHE A 520 21.83 -8.74 -13.81
N PHE A 521 22.15 -9.84 -14.51
CA PHE A 521 21.90 -11.23 -14.11
C PHE A 521 23.23 -11.96 -14.18
N HIS A 522 23.74 -12.37 -13.03
CA HIS A 522 25.04 -13.03 -12.86
C HIS A 522 24.94 -14.23 -11.93
#